data_AF-A0A7Y2ALY8-F1
#
_entry.id   AF-A0A7Y2ALY8-F1
#
_cell.length_a   1.000
_cell.length_b   1.000
_cell.length_c   1.000
_cell.angle_alpha   90.00
_cell.angle_beta   90.00
_cell.angle_gamma   90.00
#
_symmetry.space_group_name_H-M   'P 1'
#
loop_
_entity.id
_entity.type
_entity.pdbx_description
1 polymer ?
#
loop_
_entity_poly.entity_id
_entity_poly.type
_entity_poly.pdbx_seq_one_letter_code
_entity_poly.pdbx_strand_id
1 'polypeptide(L)'
;PIGMAFFTVREQLGELQTDSQPPVTVAYPSPAGPVMSQVDGSDWQTLIDANASIARMRTEVETLLINRTANRRQAFIVPLDVCFELVGIVRRHWQGWSGGTDVHREIDAFFERLESSAKELA
;
A
#
# COMPACT_ATOMS: atom_id res chain seq x y z
N PRO A 1 -2.58 -14.07 4.58
CA PRO A 1 -1.69 -12.93 4.90
C PRO A 1 -2.45 -11.67 5.35
N ILE A 2 -2.59 -11.49 6.67
CA ILE A 2 -2.90 -10.20 7.30
C ILE A 2 -1.55 -9.48 7.47
N GLY A 3 -1.49 -8.17 7.18
CA GLY A 3 -0.28 -7.37 7.38
C GLY A 3 0.29 -6.68 6.14
N MET A 4 -0.45 -6.63 5.03
CA MET A 4 -0.12 -5.78 3.89
C MET A 4 -1.13 -4.66 3.76
N ALA A 5 -0.67 -3.45 3.44
CA ALA A 5 -1.53 -2.30 3.22
C ALA A 5 -0.86 -1.36 2.22
N PHE A 6 -1.65 -0.69 1.39
CA PHE A 6 -1.14 0.40 0.55
C PHE A 6 -1.95 1.68 0.77
N PHE A 7 -1.25 2.80 0.91
CA PHE A 7 -1.79 4.11 1.25
C PHE A 7 -1.69 5.02 0.03
N THR A 8 -2.81 5.62 -0.35
CA THR A 8 -2.89 6.50 -1.52
C THR A 8 -3.46 7.85 -1.10
N VAL A 9 -2.72 8.92 -1.38
CA VAL A 9 -3.22 10.29 -1.25
C VAL A 9 -4.25 10.51 -2.35
N ARG A 10 -5.44 10.96 -1.98
CA ARG A 10 -6.56 11.22 -2.87
C ARG A 10 -6.66 12.72 -3.16
N GLU A 11 -7.19 13.05 -4.33
CA GLU A 11 -7.56 14.43 -4.61
C GLU A 11 -8.74 14.85 -3.72
N GLN A 12 -8.70 16.08 -3.21
CA GLN A 12 -9.80 16.65 -2.45
C GLN A 12 -10.81 17.30 -3.41
N LEU A 13 -11.97 16.66 -3.59
CA LEU A 13 -13.06 17.21 -4.40
C LEU A 13 -13.96 18.13 -3.54
N GLY A 14 -13.79 19.46 -3.64
CA GLY A 14 -14.69 20.46 -3.03
C GLY A 14 -14.02 21.76 -2.54
N GLU A 15 -14.79 22.85 -2.44
CA GLU A 15 -14.32 24.23 -2.16
C GLU A 15 -14.11 24.60 -0.68
N LEU A 16 -14.28 23.69 0.29
CA LEU A 16 -14.32 24.08 1.71
C LEU A 16 -13.54 23.13 2.62
N GLN A 17 -12.20 23.28 2.64
CA GLN A 17 -11.35 23.18 3.82
C GLN A 17 -9.89 23.41 3.43
N THR A 18 -9.40 24.63 3.64
CA THR A 18 -8.03 25.04 3.32
C THR A 18 -7.00 24.58 4.37
N ASP A 19 -7.46 24.05 5.51
CA ASP A 19 -6.62 23.70 6.68
C ASP A 19 -6.52 22.18 6.95
N SER A 20 -7.16 21.35 6.13
CA SER A 20 -7.15 19.89 6.29
C SER A 20 -6.12 19.24 5.36
N GLN A 21 -5.34 18.29 5.86
CA GLN A 21 -4.48 17.43 5.04
C GLN A 21 -5.29 16.72 3.95
N PRO A 22 -4.70 16.43 2.78
CA PRO A 22 -5.42 15.73 1.72
C PRO A 22 -5.88 14.35 2.21
N PRO A 23 -7.08 13.89 1.79
CA PRO A 23 -7.61 12.63 2.25
C PRO A 23 -6.72 11.47 1.83
N VAL A 24 -6.49 10.53 2.75
CA VAL A 24 -5.69 9.33 2.50
C VAL A 24 -6.56 8.10 2.67
N THR A 25 -6.56 7.26 1.64
CA THR A 25 -7.21 5.94 1.70
C THR A 25 -6.15 4.87 1.89
N VAL A 26 -6.41 3.96 2.82
CA VAL A 26 -5.66 2.71 2.97
C VAL A 26 -6.45 1.57 2.35
N ALA A 27 -5.77 0.69 1.63
CA ALA A 27 -6.35 -0.51 1.06
C ALA A 27 -5.57 -1.76 1.46
N TYR A 28 -6.30 -2.83 1.76
CA TYR A 28 -5.79 -4.13 2.17
C TYR A 28 -6.06 -5.14 1.05
N PRO A 29 -5.03 -5.77 0.47
CA PRO A 29 -5.22 -6.82 -0.52
C PRO A 29 -6.02 -7.99 0.06
N SER A 30 -7.13 -8.36 -0.59
CA SER A 30 -7.98 -9.48 -0.14
C SER A 30 -8.47 -10.32 -1.32
N PRO A 31 -8.97 -11.55 -1.07
CA PRO A 31 -9.49 -12.43 -2.11
C PRO A 31 -10.67 -11.83 -2.88
N ALA A 32 -11.48 -11.00 -2.21
CA ALA A 32 -12.62 -10.34 -2.81
C ALA A 32 -12.23 -9.07 -3.60
N GLY A 33 -10.97 -8.63 -3.52
CA GLY A 33 -10.49 -7.33 -4.00
C GLY A 33 -9.90 -6.49 -2.87
N PRO A 34 -9.52 -5.24 -3.12
CA PRO A 34 -8.99 -4.38 -2.08
C PRO A 34 -10.12 -4.00 -1.10
N VAL A 35 -9.88 -4.19 0.20
CA VAL A 35 -10.75 -3.64 1.24
C VAL A 35 -10.21 -2.28 1.63
N MET A 36 -11.04 -1.23 1.56
CA MET A 36 -10.60 0.15 1.77
C MET A 36 -11.06 0.71 3.11
N SER A 37 -10.28 1.62 3.68
CA SER A 37 -10.62 2.46 4.84
C SER A 37 -10.04 3.85 4.66
N GLN A 38 -10.60 4.83 5.37
CA GLN A 38 -9.99 6.15 5.52
C GLN A 38 -8.91 6.10 6.60
N VAL A 39 -7.91 6.97 6.45
CA VAL A 39 -6.84 7.20 7.42
C VAL A 39 -7.04 8.57 8.03
N ASP A 40 -6.84 8.69 9.34
CA ASP A 40 -6.88 9.98 10.02
C ASP A 40 -5.73 10.88 9.53
N GLY A 41 -6.03 12.14 9.25
CA GLY A 41 -5.04 13.08 8.73
C GLY A 41 -3.85 13.31 9.68
N SER A 42 -4.06 13.21 10.99
CA SER A 42 -2.99 13.38 11.99
C SER A 42 -2.06 12.16 12.08
N ASP A 43 -2.60 10.94 11.90
CA ASP A 43 -1.79 9.73 11.78
C ASP A 43 -0.94 9.76 10.51
N TRP A 44 -1.51 10.22 9.40
CA TRP A 44 -0.76 10.41 8.15
C TRP A 44 0.32 11.48 8.28
N GLN A 45 0.03 12.60 8.94
CA GLN A 45 1.02 13.64 9.21
C GLN A 45 2.19 13.12 10.05
N THR A 46 1.91 12.30 11.07
CA THR A 46 2.95 11.66 11.89
C THR A 46 3.89 10.79 11.03
N LEU A 47 3.36 10.08 10.02
CA LEU A 47 4.19 9.30 9.09
C LEU A 47 5.05 10.19 8.19
N ILE A 48 4.49 11.30 7.69
CA ILE A 48 5.21 12.29 6.88
C ILE A 48 6.36 12.91 7.68
N ASP A 49 6.09 13.33 8.92
CA ASP A 49 7.08 13.98 9.79
C ASP A 49 8.28 13.07 10.07
N ALA A 50 8.03 11.76 10.16
CA ALA A 50 9.08 10.75 10.30
C ALA A 50 9.78 10.39 8.97
N ASN A 51 9.14 10.63 7.82
CA ASN A 51 9.61 10.16 6.50
C ASN A 51 9.28 11.18 5.39
N ALA A 52 10.16 12.15 5.18
CA ALA A 52 9.93 13.25 4.23
C ALA A 52 9.71 12.82 2.75
N SER A 53 10.06 11.60 2.37
CA SER A 53 9.78 11.07 1.02
C SER A 53 8.29 10.83 0.78
N ILE A 54 7.51 10.51 1.82
CA ILE A 54 6.07 10.28 1.72
C ILE A 54 5.33 11.55 1.28
N ALA A 55 5.76 12.72 1.77
CA ALA A 55 5.18 14.01 1.38
C ALA A 55 5.36 14.34 -0.11
N ARG A 56 6.31 13.68 -0.80
CA ARG A 56 6.59 13.91 -2.22
C ARG A 56 5.85 12.97 -3.15
N MET A 57 5.05 12.05 -2.61
CA MET A 57 4.26 11.11 -3.42
C MET A 57 3.29 11.85 -4.34
N ARG A 58 3.22 11.42 -5.60
CA ARG A 58 2.24 11.93 -6.56
C ARG A 58 0.83 11.41 -6.22
N THR A 59 -0.08 12.33 -5.92
CA THR A 59 -1.50 12.09 -5.64
C THR A 59 -2.14 11.19 -6.69
N GLU A 60 -2.85 10.15 -6.24
CA GLU A 60 -3.54 9.14 -7.07
C GLU A 60 -2.67 8.37 -8.09
N VAL A 61 -1.35 8.55 -8.08
CA VAL A 61 -0.40 7.87 -8.97
C VAL A 61 0.56 6.98 -8.19
N GLU A 62 1.05 7.46 -7.05
CA GLU A 62 2.00 6.74 -6.19
C GLU A 62 1.33 6.35 -4.87
N THR A 63 1.82 5.25 -4.30
CA THR A 63 1.32 4.68 -3.06
C THR A 63 2.47 4.28 -2.16
N LEU A 64 2.26 4.40 -0.86
CA LEU A 64 3.10 3.76 0.13
C LEU A 64 2.59 2.33 0.34
N LEU A 65 3.33 1.34 -0.15
CA LEU A 65 3.07 -0.08 0.05
C LEU A 65 3.85 -0.59 1.26
N ILE A 66 3.15 -1.19 2.21
CA ILE A 66 3.71 -1.77 3.44
C ILE A 66 3.50 -3.28 3.43
N ASN A 67 4.56 -4.03 3.75
CA ASN A 67 4.51 -5.46 4.04
C ASN A 67 5.07 -5.77 5.43
N ARG A 68 4.19 -6.25 6.29
CA ARG A 68 4.47 -6.73 7.65
C ARG A 68 4.09 -8.20 7.84
N THR A 69 3.92 -8.94 6.75
CA THR A 69 3.62 -10.38 6.84
C THR A 69 4.81 -11.13 7.48
N ALA A 70 4.48 -12.15 8.27
CA ALA A 70 5.43 -12.86 9.12
C ALA A 70 6.25 -11.90 10.00
N ASN A 71 7.54 -11.71 9.69
CA ASN A 71 8.46 -10.81 10.40
C ASN A 71 9.09 -9.75 9.48
N ARG A 72 8.54 -9.56 8.27
CA ARG A 72 9.03 -8.53 7.34
C ARG A 72 8.68 -7.13 7.87
N ARG A 73 9.50 -6.15 7.52
CA ARG A 73 9.27 -4.72 7.76
C ARG A 73 9.68 -3.95 6.51
N GLN A 74 8.96 -4.20 5.43
CA GLN A 74 9.26 -3.58 4.14
C GLN A 74 8.28 -2.44 3.87
N ALA A 75 8.79 -1.37 3.30
CA ALA A 75 8.02 -0.21 2.88
C ALA A 75 8.56 0.29 1.54
N PHE A 76 7.68 0.53 0.58
CA PHE A 76 8.03 0.98 -0.76
C PHE A 76 7.10 2.12 -1.19
N ILE A 77 7.64 3.11 -1.90
CA ILE A 77 6.83 4.01 -2.71
C ILE A 77 6.80 3.43 -4.12
N VAL A 78 5.61 3.03 -4.57
CA VAL A 78 5.40 2.38 -5.88
C VAL A 78 4.23 3.02 -6.61
N PRO A 79 4.17 2.90 -7.95
CA PRO A 79 2.96 3.20 -8.71
C PRO A 79 1.73 2.43 -8.20
N LEU A 80 0.53 3.03 -8.30
CA LEU A 80 -0.72 2.45 -7.79
C LEU A 80 -1.12 1.14 -8.48
N ASP A 81 -0.83 1.00 -9.77
CA ASP A 81 -1.06 -0.22 -10.53
C ASP A 81 -0.26 -1.42 -9.99
N VAL A 82 0.95 -1.21 -9.45
CA VAL A 82 1.74 -2.25 -8.76
C VAL A 82 0.98 -2.82 -7.56
N CYS A 83 0.23 -1.99 -6.83
CA CYS A 83 -0.60 -2.48 -5.73
C CYS A 83 -1.82 -3.29 -6.24
N PHE A 84 -2.38 -2.92 -7.38
CA PHE A 84 -3.44 -3.72 -8.01
C PHE A 84 -2.93 -5.04 -8.60
N GLU A 85 -1.67 -5.12 -9.04
CA GLU A 85 -1.00 -6.40 -9.35
C GLU A 85 -0.99 -7.31 -8.11
N LEU A 86 -0.56 -6.80 -6.96
CA LEU A 86 -0.58 -7.55 -5.69
C LEU A 86 -1.99 -8.02 -5.32
N VAL A 87 -3.01 -7.18 -5.47
CA VAL A 87 -4.41 -7.59 -5.26
C VAL A 87 -4.80 -8.72 -6.22
N GLY A 88 -4.38 -8.63 -7.50
CA GLY A 88 -4.59 -9.67 -8.50
C GLY A 88 -3.95 -11.01 -8.11
N ILE A 89 -2.73 -10.98 -7.57
CA ILE A 89 -2.02 -12.16 -7.04
C ILE A 89 -2.82 -12.77 -5.89
N VAL A 90 -3.20 -11.97 -4.90
CA VAL A 90 -3.99 -12.43 -3.74
C VAL A 90 -5.28 -13.07 -4.21
N ARG A 91 -6.04 -12.38 -5.06
CA ARG A 91 -7.32 -12.88 -5.59
C ARG A 91 -7.18 -14.18 -6.38
N ARG A 92 -6.14 -14.31 -7.21
CA ARG A 92 -5.94 -15.46 -8.10
C ARG A 92 -5.51 -16.71 -7.33
N HIS A 93 -4.63 -16.56 -6.36
CA HIS A 93 -3.96 -17.70 -5.71
C HIS A 93 -4.56 -18.06 -4.35
N TRP A 94 -5.53 -17.29 -3.84
CA TRP A 94 -6.14 -17.59 -2.56
C TRP A 94 -6.93 -18.90 -2.56
N GLN A 95 -6.64 -19.77 -1.59
CA GLN A 95 -7.35 -21.02 -1.37
C GLN A 95 -7.73 -21.20 0.12
N GLY A 96 -8.96 -21.68 0.37
CA GLY A 96 -9.43 -21.97 1.72
C GLY A 96 -9.48 -20.73 2.64
N TRP A 97 -9.35 -20.96 3.94
CA TRP A 97 -9.50 -19.91 4.96
C TRP A 97 -8.25 -19.06 5.18
N SER A 98 -7.06 -19.66 5.06
CA SER A 98 -5.78 -18.99 5.30
C SER A 98 -5.07 -18.54 4.02
N GLY A 99 -5.64 -18.85 2.86
CA GLY A 99 -5.09 -18.52 1.54
C GLY A 99 -4.23 -19.62 0.91
N GLY A 100 -3.81 -20.63 1.68
CA GLY A 100 -2.96 -21.71 1.17
C GLY A 100 -1.49 -21.32 0.99
N THR A 101 -0.66 -22.25 0.55
CA THR A 101 0.79 -22.03 0.35
C THR A 101 1.10 -21.26 -0.92
N ASP A 102 0.30 -21.44 -1.97
CA ASP A 102 0.52 -20.80 -3.26
C ASP A 102 0.48 -19.27 -3.17
N VAL A 103 -0.55 -18.70 -2.54
CA VAL A 103 -0.66 -17.24 -2.41
C VAL A 103 0.53 -16.65 -1.64
N HIS A 104 1.04 -17.34 -0.62
CA HIS A 104 2.17 -16.86 0.15
C HIS A 104 3.45 -16.86 -0.69
N ARG A 105 3.70 -17.92 -1.45
CA ARG A 105 4.85 -17.99 -2.37
C ARG A 105 4.81 -16.88 -3.43
N GLU A 106 3.64 -16.64 -4.04
CA GLU A 106 3.52 -15.60 -5.07
C GLU A 106 3.66 -14.18 -4.48
N ILE A 107 3.18 -13.96 -3.24
CA ILE A 107 3.41 -12.69 -2.52
C ILE A 107 4.90 -12.50 -2.23
N ASP A 108 5.58 -13.53 -1.73
CA ASP A 108 7.01 -13.47 -1.44
C ASP A 108 7.81 -13.14 -2.72
N ALA A 109 7.53 -13.83 -3.82
CA ALA A 109 8.16 -13.57 -5.11
C ALA A 109 7.86 -12.16 -5.66
N PHE A 110 6.66 -11.63 -5.42
CA PHE A 110 6.32 -10.25 -5.77
C PHE A 110 7.21 -9.24 -5.02
N PHE A 111 7.36 -9.39 -3.70
CA PHE A 111 8.20 -8.49 -2.91
C PHE A 111 9.70 -8.64 -3.21
N GLU A 112 10.18 -9.84 -3.49
CA GLU A 112 11.57 -10.06 -3.95
C GLU A 112 11.87 -9.34 -5.27
N ARG A 113 10.91 -9.34 -6.22
CA ARG A 113 11.01 -8.55 -7.46
C ARG A 113 11.00 -7.05 -7.19
N LEU A 114 10.15 -6.58 -6.28
CA LEU A 114 10.12 -5.17 -5.91
C LEU A 114 11.44 -4.71 -5.29
N GLU A 115 11.99 -5.48 -4.35
CA GLU A 115 13.30 -5.18 -3.76
C GLU A 115 14.41 -5.13 -4.81
N SER A 116 14.41 -6.08 -5.75
CA SER A 116 15.39 -6.11 -6.84
C SER A 116 15.24 -4.95 -7.83
N SER A 117 14.02 -4.42 -7.97
CA SER A 117 13.70 -3.31 -8.87
C SER A 117 13.83 -1.94 -8.21
N ALA A 118 13.82 -1.89 -6.88
CA ALA A 118 14.05 -0.71 -6.07
C ALA A 118 15.53 -0.32 -6.16
N LYS A 119 15.93 0.24 -7.30
CA LYS A 119 17.21 0.96 -7.43
C LYS A 119 17.25 2.11 -6.43
N GLU A 120 18.36 2.20 -5.70
CA GLU A 120 18.76 3.28 -4.80
C GLU A 120 18.13 4.62 -5.17
N LEU A 121 17.11 5.03 -4.41
CA LEU A 121 16.78 6.44 -4.27
C LEU A 121 17.79 7.02 -3.28
N ALA A 122 19.01 7.24 -3.76
CA ALA A 122 20.04 8.05 -3.09
C ALA A 122 19.68 9.54 -3.17
#